data_AF-X1DE38-F1
#
_entry.id   AF-X1DE38-F1
#
_cell.length_a   1.000
_cell.length_b   1.000
_cell.length_c   1.000
_cell.angle_alpha   90.00
_cell.angle_beta   90.00
_cell.angle_gamma   90.00
#
_symmetry.space_group_name_H-M   'P 1'
#
loop_
_entity.id
_entity.type
_entity.pdbx_description
1 polymer ?
#
loop_
_entity_poly.entity_id
_entity_poly.type
_entity_poly.pdbx_seq_one_letter_code
_entity_poly.pdbx_strand_id
1 'polypeptide(L)'
;IHDSSGLLTLVTETRDTEERVVKIKYGEMTERRVSDFLSRIRKEEKKYRDERYMIPVEYKVVLTKNAKEGDFAISLKNGASSGIIVNVPKDHNKTHPFRSRDIIEQVNEQAGETKITSYTFQGILLREKIRSSTPNKYYYRIDNPLTHKFSPDLVELILRRLEEIGDYVKKASEVYKKYLADKRKARTKTET
;
A
#
# COMPACT_ATOMS: atom_id res chain seq x y z
N ILE A 1 -0.45 25.52 -53.00
CA ILE A 1 0.61 24.80 -52.25
C ILE A 1 -0.11 23.92 -51.24
N HIS A 2 0.11 22.60 -51.34
CA HIS A 2 -0.62 21.56 -50.61
C HIS A 2 -0.33 21.66 -49.10
N ASP A 3 -1.38 21.79 -48.27
CA ASP A 3 -1.28 21.54 -46.82
C ASP A 3 -1.20 20.02 -46.61
N SER A 4 0.02 19.51 -46.47
CA SER A 4 0.26 18.15 -45.99
C SER A 4 0.14 18.15 -44.47
N SER A 5 -0.97 17.63 -43.93
CA SER A 5 -1.15 17.37 -42.50
C SER A 5 -0.25 16.21 -42.06
N GLY A 6 1.02 16.51 -41.82
CA GLY A 6 1.98 15.56 -41.25
C GLY A 6 1.84 15.45 -39.73
N LEU A 7 1.67 14.23 -39.22
CA LEU A 7 1.77 13.94 -37.79
C LEU A 7 3.25 13.95 -37.37
N LEU A 8 3.65 14.91 -36.54
CA LEU A 8 4.99 14.94 -35.96
C LEU A 8 4.96 14.23 -34.60
N THR A 9 5.62 13.08 -34.49
CA THR A 9 5.82 12.39 -33.21
C THR A 9 7.21 12.74 -32.67
N LEU A 10 7.26 13.46 -31.55
CA LEU A 10 8.51 13.86 -30.90
C LEU A 10 8.78 12.93 -29.72
N VAL A 11 9.83 12.10 -29.81
CA VAL A 11 10.33 11.28 -28.70
C VAL A 11 11.62 11.93 -28.20
N THR A 12 11.58 12.54 -27.02
CA THR A 12 12.75 13.17 -26.40
C THR A 12 13.19 12.36 -25.18
N GLU A 13 14.47 12.03 -25.07
CA GLU A 13 15.02 11.65 -23.76
C GLU A 13 14.93 12.86 -22.83
N THR A 14 14.47 12.65 -21.60
CA THR A 14 14.19 13.67 -20.57
C THR A 14 15.43 14.37 -20.01
N ARG A 15 16.50 14.45 -20.80
CA ARG A 15 17.72 15.17 -20.47
C ARG A 15 17.88 16.29 -21.51
N ASP A 16 17.35 17.44 -21.13
CA ASP A 16 17.56 18.75 -21.77
C ASP A 16 17.31 18.84 -23.28
N THR A 17 16.05 18.84 -23.69
CA THR A 17 15.68 19.56 -24.92
C THR A 17 15.55 21.05 -24.63
N GLU A 18 16.65 21.78 -24.78
CA GLU A 18 16.62 23.24 -24.83
C GLU A 18 15.77 23.70 -26.02
N GLU A 19 14.90 24.70 -25.84
CA GLU A 19 14.05 25.29 -26.90
C GLU A 19 14.88 25.69 -28.14
N ARG A 20 16.15 26.07 -27.92
CA ARG A 20 17.14 26.36 -28.97
C ARG A 20 17.38 25.18 -29.91
N VAL A 21 17.43 23.94 -29.41
CA VAL A 21 17.66 22.73 -30.22
C VAL A 21 16.46 22.44 -31.11
N VAL A 22 15.24 22.68 -30.59
CA VAL A 22 14.00 22.51 -31.36
C VAL A 22 13.91 23.56 -32.47
N LYS A 23 14.27 24.81 -32.18
CA LYS A 23 14.33 25.89 -33.18
C LYS A 23 15.34 25.60 -34.29
N ILE A 24 16.53 25.12 -33.95
CA ILE A 24 17.60 24.82 -34.93
C ILE A 24 17.22 23.63 -35.83
N LYS A 25 16.59 22.58 -35.29
CA LYS A 25 16.28 21.36 -36.05
C LYS A 25 14.94 21.37 -36.78
N TYR A 26 13.93 22.07 -36.24
CA TYR A 26 12.54 21.98 -36.71
C TYR A 26 11.90 23.33 -37.02
N GLY A 27 12.67 24.42 -36.92
CA GLY A 27 12.25 25.77 -37.28
C GLY A 27 11.38 26.47 -36.22
N GLU A 28 11.22 27.78 -36.39
CA GLU A 28 10.54 28.66 -35.43
C GLU A 28 9.06 28.31 -35.20
N MET A 29 8.37 27.84 -36.24
CA MET A 29 6.95 27.49 -36.14
C MET A 29 6.70 26.28 -35.23
N THR A 30 7.63 25.32 -35.23
CA THR A 30 7.54 24.12 -34.39
C THR A 30 7.91 24.44 -32.95
N GLU A 31 8.94 25.27 -32.75
CA GLU A 31 9.36 25.72 -31.43
C GLU A 31 8.25 26.48 -30.69
N ARG A 32 7.57 27.43 -31.36
CA ARG A 32 6.42 28.13 -30.78
C ARG A 32 5.29 27.18 -30.36
N ARG A 33 4.93 26.24 -31.22
CA ARG A 33 3.87 25.26 -30.92
C ARG A 33 4.22 24.35 -29.74
N VAL A 34 5.49 23.95 -29.64
CA VAL A 34 5.98 23.13 -28.52
C VAL A 34 5.97 23.96 -27.22
N SER A 35 6.44 25.21 -27.25
CA SER A 35 6.44 26.08 -26.06
C SER A 35 5.00 26.41 -25.58
N ASP A 36 4.08 26.69 -26.51
CA ASP A 36 2.66 26.88 -26.20
C ASP A 36 2.02 25.64 -25.57
N PHE A 37 2.36 24.45 -26.07
CA PHE A 37 1.88 23.19 -25.50
C PHE A 37 2.43 22.95 -24.09
N LEU A 38 3.73 23.16 -23.88
CA LEU A 38 4.38 23.01 -22.57
C LEU A 38 3.85 24.02 -21.54
N SER A 39 3.56 25.25 -21.95
CA SER A 39 2.99 26.27 -21.06
C SER A 39 1.58 25.92 -20.60
N ARG A 40 0.76 25.30 -21.46
CA ARG A 40 -0.58 24.78 -21.10
C ARG A 40 -0.49 23.65 -20.08
N ILE A 41 0.42 22.70 -20.26
CA ILE A 41 0.64 21.61 -19.30
C ILE A 41 1.04 22.18 -17.93
N ARG A 42 2.01 23.09 -17.89
CA ARG A 42 2.46 23.71 -16.62
C ARG A 42 1.35 24.51 -15.92
N LYS A 43 0.45 25.13 -16.69
CA LYS A 43 -0.69 25.87 -16.16
C LYS A 43 -1.73 24.94 -15.54
N GLU A 44 -2.00 23.79 -16.17
CA GLU A 44 -2.87 22.75 -15.61
C GLU A 44 -2.23 22.08 -14.39
N GLU A 45 -0.93 21.77 -14.40
CA GLU A 45 -0.21 21.23 -13.22
C GLU A 45 -0.33 22.13 -11.98
N LYS A 46 -0.24 23.46 -12.16
CA LYS A 46 -0.44 24.41 -11.05
C LYS A 46 -1.87 24.42 -10.53
N LYS A 47 -2.87 24.14 -11.38
CA LYS A 47 -4.29 24.12 -11.03
C LYS A 47 -4.67 22.88 -10.21
N TYR A 48 -4.02 21.74 -10.45
CA TYR A 48 -4.29 20.47 -9.77
C TYR A 48 -3.38 20.20 -8.54
N ARG A 49 -2.46 21.11 -8.21
CA ARG A 49 -1.67 21.12 -6.95
C ARG A 49 -2.43 21.68 -5.75
N ASP A 50 -3.75 21.81 -5.84
CA ASP A 50 -4.59 22.17 -4.68
C ASP A 50 -4.75 20.93 -3.79
N GLU A 51 -4.36 21.06 -2.51
CA GLU A 51 -4.33 19.99 -1.50
C GLU A 51 -5.68 19.24 -1.41
N ARG A 52 -6.78 19.90 -1.78
CA ARG A 52 -8.15 19.33 -1.81
C ARG A 52 -8.34 18.20 -2.83
N TYR A 53 -7.44 18.08 -3.81
CA TYR A 53 -7.44 17.00 -4.80
C TYR A 53 -6.29 16.01 -4.58
N MET A 54 -5.51 16.16 -3.51
CA MET A 54 -4.47 15.23 -3.13
C MET A 54 -5.04 14.19 -2.17
N ILE A 55 -4.74 12.91 -2.41
CA ILE A 55 -4.95 11.85 -1.42
C ILE A 55 -3.69 11.84 -0.55
N PRO A 56 -3.75 12.27 0.72
CA PRO A 56 -2.58 12.18 1.59
C PRO A 56 -2.29 10.70 1.85
N VAL A 57 -1.12 10.25 1.40
CA VAL A 57 -0.61 8.93 1.76
C VAL A 57 0.53 9.16 2.75
N GLU A 58 0.29 8.78 4.01
CA GLU A 58 1.34 8.80 5.04
C GLU A 58 2.35 7.68 4.78
N TYR A 59 3.60 8.04 4.52
CA TYR A 59 4.70 7.10 4.36
C TYR A 59 5.72 7.29 5.48
N LYS A 60 6.17 6.19 6.08
CA LYS A 60 7.27 6.19 7.05
C LYS A 60 8.61 6.05 6.31
N VAL A 61 9.30 7.17 6.11
CA VAL A 61 10.65 7.19 5.51
C VAL A 61 11.68 7.01 6.61
N VAL A 62 12.53 5.98 6.52
CA VAL A 62 13.61 5.71 7.48
C VAL A 62 14.96 5.85 6.77
N LEU A 63 15.77 6.82 7.19
CA LEU A 63 17.17 6.95 6.78
C LEU A 63 18.02 5.98 7.62
N THR A 64 18.30 4.80 7.07
CA THR A 64 19.12 3.78 7.74
C THR A 64 20.28 3.36 6.85
N LYS A 65 21.43 3.05 7.46
CA LYS A 65 22.57 2.42 6.78
C LYS A 65 22.26 0.96 6.39
N ASN A 66 21.19 0.38 6.92
CA ASN A 66 20.77 -0.99 6.70
C ASN A 66 19.45 -1.03 5.91
N ALA A 67 19.52 -1.30 4.61
CA ALA A 67 18.36 -1.29 3.70
C ALA A 67 17.21 -2.26 4.08
N LYS A 68 17.39 -3.14 5.08
CA LYS A 68 16.43 -4.18 5.47
C LYS A 68 15.31 -3.73 6.42
N GLU A 69 15.37 -2.49 6.92
CA GLU A 69 14.45 -2.00 7.98
C GLU A 69 13.38 -1.02 7.47
N GLY A 70 13.46 -0.55 6.22
CA GLY A 70 12.52 0.41 5.63
C GLY A 70 11.66 -0.18 4.50
N ASP A 71 10.51 0.45 4.20
CA ASP A 71 9.73 0.19 2.97
C ASP A 71 10.42 0.76 1.72
N PHE A 72 11.27 1.79 1.92
CA PHE A 72 12.06 2.44 0.88
C PHE A 72 13.48 2.72 1.39
N ALA A 73 14.48 2.43 0.56
CA ALA A 73 15.84 2.91 0.75
C ALA A 73 16.12 4.04 -0.24
N ILE A 74 16.57 5.20 0.25
CA ILE A 74 16.95 6.36 -0.57
C ILE A 74 18.47 6.40 -0.63
N SER A 75 19.04 6.07 -1.79
CA SER A 75 20.47 6.27 -2.04
C SER A 75 20.69 7.64 -2.70
N LEU A 76 21.32 8.57 -1.99
CA LEU A 76 21.85 9.78 -2.63
C LEU A 76 23.14 9.41 -3.38
N LYS A 77 23.17 9.61 -4.70
CA LYS A 77 24.42 9.65 -5.45
C LYS A 77 24.98 11.07 -5.33
N ASN A 78 26.26 11.20 -4.94
CA ASN A 78 26.92 12.49 -4.72
C ASN A 78 26.58 13.50 -5.82
N GLY A 79 25.90 14.58 -5.46
CA GLY A 79 25.61 15.73 -6.33
C GLY A 79 24.23 15.79 -7.00
N ALA A 80 23.30 14.86 -6.75
CA ALA A 80 21.96 14.89 -7.36
C ALA A 80 20.84 15.29 -6.37
N SER A 81 19.99 16.23 -6.77
CA SER A 81 18.79 16.71 -6.05
C SER A 81 17.60 15.74 -6.08
N SER A 82 17.79 14.52 -6.61
CA SER A 82 16.73 13.51 -6.75
C SER A 82 17.19 12.17 -6.17
N GLY A 83 16.45 11.69 -5.17
CA GLY A 83 16.65 10.37 -4.57
C GLY A 83 15.96 9.28 -5.40
N ILE A 84 16.63 8.14 -5.59
CA ILE A 84 16.00 6.96 -6.19
C ILE A 84 15.26 6.21 -5.08
N ILE A 85 13.96 5.99 -5.27
CA ILE A 85 13.15 5.16 -4.39
C ILE A 85 13.40 3.70 -4.76
N VAL A 86 14.17 2.98 -3.95
CA VAL A 86 14.38 1.53 -4.13
C VAL A 86 13.34 0.80 -3.28
N ASN A 87 12.43 0.08 -3.94
CA ASN A 87 11.52 -0.84 -3.28
C ASN A 87 12.32 -2.07 -2.84
N VAL A 88 12.47 -2.25 -1.54
CA VAL A 88 13.20 -3.38 -0.99
C VAL A 88 12.25 -4.58 -0.94
N PRO A 89 12.50 -5.67 -1.67
CA PRO A 89 11.67 -6.86 -1.60
C PRO A 89 11.74 -7.41 -0.17
N LYS A 90 10.65 -7.24 0.59
CA LYS A 90 10.52 -7.76 1.95
C LYS A 90 10.27 -9.26 1.89
N ASP A 91 11.17 -10.02 2.51
CA ASP A 91 10.99 -11.45 2.68
C ASP A 91 9.79 -11.71 3.61
N HIS A 92 8.73 -12.31 3.06
CA HIS A 92 7.51 -12.62 3.80
C HIS A 92 7.74 -13.59 4.95
N ASN A 93 8.76 -14.46 4.86
CA ASN A 93 9.10 -15.37 5.95
C ASN A 93 9.65 -14.62 7.17
N LYS A 94 10.26 -13.45 6.95
CA LYS A 94 10.80 -12.61 8.03
C LYS A 94 9.75 -11.65 8.58
N THR A 95 8.91 -11.09 7.72
CA THR A 95 7.89 -10.12 8.15
C THR A 95 6.64 -10.78 8.74
N HIS A 96 6.25 -11.96 8.23
CA HIS A 96 5.06 -12.69 8.65
C HIS A 96 5.39 -14.17 8.95
N PRO A 97 6.24 -14.45 9.96
CA PRO A 97 6.69 -15.80 10.25
C PRO A 97 5.55 -16.71 10.74
N PHE A 98 4.58 -16.15 11.47
CA PHE A 98 3.65 -16.90 12.30
C PHE A 98 2.39 -17.37 11.59
N ARG A 99 1.84 -18.49 12.05
CA ARG A 99 0.51 -18.99 11.73
C ARG A 99 -0.48 -18.61 12.83
N SER A 100 -1.78 -18.85 12.58
CA SER A 100 -2.84 -18.54 13.56
C SER A 100 -2.59 -19.16 14.94
N ARG A 101 -2.08 -20.40 14.99
CA ARG A 101 -1.82 -21.11 16.25
C ARG A 101 -0.75 -20.42 17.07
N ASP A 102 0.35 -20.06 16.42
CA ASP A 102 1.50 -19.40 17.04
C ASP A 102 1.09 -18.04 17.64
N ILE A 103 0.26 -17.26 16.92
CA ILE A 103 -0.28 -15.99 17.43
C ILE A 103 -1.16 -16.21 18.67
N ILE A 104 -2.05 -17.20 18.65
CA ILE A 104 -2.93 -17.50 19.79
C ILE A 104 -2.12 -17.93 21.01
N GLU A 105 -1.08 -18.74 20.82
CA GLU A 105 -0.18 -19.20 21.87
C GLU A 105 0.57 -18.01 22.50
N GLN A 106 1.22 -17.17 21.69
CA GLN A 106 1.92 -15.97 22.18
C GLN A 106 1.00 -14.99 22.91
N VAL A 107 -0.22 -14.76 22.38
CA VAL A 107 -1.18 -13.90 23.08
C VAL A 107 -1.59 -14.52 24.41
N ASN A 108 -1.88 -15.82 24.47
CA ASN A 108 -2.31 -16.48 25.71
C ASN A 108 -1.19 -16.57 26.76
N GLU A 109 0.07 -16.67 26.34
CA GLU A 109 1.22 -16.60 27.25
C GLU A 109 1.32 -15.21 27.91
N GLN A 110 1.00 -14.14 27.18
CA GLN A 110 1.13 -12.76 27.66
C GLN A 110 -0.14 -12.20 28.31
N ALA A 111 -1.33 -12.69 27.93
CA ALA A 111 -2.62 -12.15 28.37
C ALA A 111 -3.06 -12.60 29.78
N GLY A 112 -2.27 -13.45 30.46
CA GLY A 112 -2.52 -13.89 31.83
C GLY A 112 -3.85 -14.64 31.99
N GLU A 113 -4.89 -13.95 32.49
CA GLU A 113 -6.19 -14.54 32.82
C GLU A 113 -7.13 -14.68 31.60
N THR A 114 -7.00 -13.80 30.61
CA THR A 114 -7.94 -13.76 29.47
C THR A 114 -7.41 -14.59 28.30
N LYS A 115 -7.93 -15.82 28.15
CA LYS A 115 -7.53 -16.72 27.07
C LYS A 115 -8.37 -16.53 25.81
N ILE A 116 -7.67 -16.45 24.68
CA ILE A 116 -8.22 -16.44 23.33
C ILE A 116 -8.21 -17.87 22.77
N THR A 117 -9.28 -18.19 22.05
CA THR A 117 -9.49 -19.45 21.31
C THR A 117 -9.45 -19.20 19.80
N SER A 118 -9.35 -20.26 18.99
CA SER A 118 -9.41 -20.13 17.53
C SER A 118 -10.69 -19.41 17.05
N TYR A 119 -11.81 -19.61 17.74
CA TYR A 119 -13.09 -18.98 17.41
C TYR A 119 -13.06 -17.46 17.62
N THR A 120 -12.61 -17.04 18.80
CA THR A 120 -12.46 -15.63 19.16
C THR A 120 -11.43 -14.94 18.27
N PHE A 121 -10.32 -15.61 17.94
CA PHE A 121 -9.32 -15.12 17.00
C PHE A 121 -9.90 -14.84 15.61
N GLN A 122 -10.75 -15.70 15.05
CA GLN A 122 -11.43 -15.39 13.78
C GLN A 122 -12.34 -14.15 13.90
N GLY A 123 -12.98 -13.97 15.04
CA GLY A 123 -13.77 -12.77 15.34
C GLY A 123 -12.95 -11.49 15.39
N ILE A 124 -11.78 -11.54 16.01
CA ILE A 124 -10.81 -10.43 16.05
C ILE A 124 -10.38 -10.05 14.64
N LEU A 125 -9.97 -11.02 13.82
CA LEU A 125 -9.54 -10.76 12.44
C LEU A 125 -10.64 -10.10 11.60
N LEU A 126 -11.91 -10.46 11.84
CA LEU A 126 -13.06 -9.86 11.15
C LEU A 126 -13.38 -8.45 11.67
N ARG A 127 -13.36 -8.26 13.00
CA ARG A 127 -13.63 -6.98 13.67
C ARG A 127 -12.63 -5.90 13.26
N GLU A 128 -11.35 -6.22 13.33
CA GLU A 128 -10.24 -5.31 12.99
C GLU A 128 -9.97 -5.29 11.46
N LYS A 129 -10.78 -6.02 10.67
CA LYS A 129 -10.67 -6.10 9.20
C LYS A 129 -9.28 -6.50 8.69
N ILE A 130 -8.57 -7.33 9.45
CA ILE A 130 -7.17 -7.73 9.15
C ILE A 130 -7.04 -8.44 7.80
N ARG A 131 -8.09 -9.12 7.33
CA ARG A 131 -8.08 -9.83 6.04
C ARG A 131 -8.68 -9.04 4.87
N SER A 132 -9.18 -7.82 5.09
CA SER A 132 -9.87 -7.07 4.02
C SER A 132 -8.92 -6.42 3.02
N SER A 133 -7.67 -6.15 3.41
CA SER A 133 -6.63 -5.60 2.55
C SER A 133 -5.38 -6.46 2.71
N THR A 134 -4.90 -7.08 1.64
CA THR A 134 -3.73 -7.98 1.67
C THR A 134 -2.77 -7.61 0.54
N PRO A 135 -1.45 -7.51 0.79
CA PRO A 135 -0.78 -7.67 2.09
C PRO A 135 -0.94 -6.42 2.97
N ASN A 136 -0.86 -6.59 4.30
CA ASN A 136 -0.81 -5.47 5.25
C ASN A 136 0.21 -5.73 6.37
N LYS A 137 0.35 -4.79 7.31
CA LYS A 137 1.29 -4.87 8.44
C LYS A 137 1.15 -6.17 9.27
N TYR A 138 -0.07 -6.70 9.39
CA TYR A 138 -0.40 -7.80 10.28
C TYR A 138 -0.57 -9.14 9.55
N TYR A 139 -0.88 -9.12 8.26
CA TYR A 139 -1.38 -10.29 7.53
C TYR A 139 -0.88 -10.37 6.10
N TYR A 140 -0.46 -11.58 5.73
CA TYR A 140 -0.05 -11.98 4.41
C TYR A 140 -0.75 -13.29 3.99
N ARG A 141 -1.31 -13.32 2.78
CA ARG A 141 -1.94 -14.51 2.20
C ARG A 141 -1.03 -15.09 1.11
N ILE A 142 -0.65 -16.35 1.28
CA ILE A 142 -0.04 -17.15 0.22
C ILE A 142 -1.18 -17.90 -0.46
N ASP A 143 -1.30 -17.80 -1.79
CA ASP A 143 -2.38 -18.46 -2.53
C ASP A 143 -2.02 -19.91 -2.90
N ASN A 144 -0.74 -20.24 -3.04
CA ASN A 144 -0.28 -21.58 -3.43
C ASN A 144 0.94 -22.05 -2.61
N PRO A 145 0.79 -22.95 -1.62
CA PRO A 145 -0.46 -23.45 -1.06
C PRO A 145 -1.20 -22.37 -0.25
N LEU A 146 -2.54 -22.42 -0.22
CA LEU A 146 -3.36 -21.46 0.52
C LEU A 146 -2.97 -21.42 2.01
N THR A 147 -2.20 -20.40 2.39
CA THR A 147 -1.62 -20.27 3.73
C THR A 147 -1.79 -18.85 4.23
N HIS A 148 -2.22 -18.75 5.49
CA HIS A 148 -2.36 -17.48 6.20
C HIS A 148 -1.14 -17.27 7.10
N LYS A 149 -0.44 -16.15 6.91
CA LYS A 149 0.75 -15.76 7.66
C LYS A 149 0.52 -14.44 8.38
N PHE A 150 1.08 -14.30 9.57
CA PHE A 150 0.86 -13.15 10.46
C PHE A 150 2.19 -12.59 10.97
N SER A 151 2.21 -11.27 11.16
CA SER A 151 3.32 -10.55 11.79
C SER A 151 3.24 -10.62 13.32
N PRO A 152 4.38 -10.57 14.05
CA PRO A 152 4.40 -10.36 15.50
C PRO A 152 3.60 -9.12 15.94
N ASP A 153 3.52 -8.08 15.10
CA ASP A 153 2.76 -6.85 15.39
C ASP A 153 1.27 -7.12 15.68
N LEU A 154 0.72 -8.24 15.20
CA LEU A 154 -0.65 -8.63 15.48
C LEU A 154 -0.84 -9.02 16.95
N VAL A 155 0.18 -9.58 17.60
CA VAL A 155 0.15 -9.92 19.04
C VAL A 155 0.00 -8.66 19.86
N GLU A 156 0.85 -7.65 19.62
CA GLU A 156 0.80 -6.35 20.29
C GLU A 156 -0.55 -5.65 20.11
N LEU A 157 -1.09 -5.68 18.88
CA LEU A 157 -2.41 -5.13 18.60
C LEU A 157 -3.48 -5.81 19.46
N ILE A 158 -3.47 -7.13 19.56
CA ILE A 158 -4.47 -7.89 20.33
C ILE A 158 -4.34 -7.61 21.82
N LEU A 159 -3.12 -7.62 22.36
CA LEU A 159 -2.88 -7.36 23.79
C LEU A 159 -3.36 -5.97 24.19
N ARG A 160 -2.99 -4.94 23.41
CA ARG A 160 -3.48 -3.58 23.62
C ARG A 160 -5.02 -3.52 23.62
N ARG A 161 -5.68 -4.25 22.72
CA ARG A 161 -7.15 -4.29 22.67
C ARG A 161 -7.78 -5.02 23.84
N LEU A 162 -7.11 -6.02 24.41
CA LEU A 162 -7.56 -6.69 25.63
C LEU A 162 -7.49 -5.74 26.84
N GLU A 163 -6.46 -4.90 26.92
CA GLU A 163 -6.31 -3.90 27.97
C GLU A 163 -7.31 -2.74 27.83
N GLU A 164 -7.48 -2.21 26.62
CA GLU A 164 -8.37 -1.07 26.35
C GLU A 164 -9.87 -1.44 26.48
N ILE A 165 -10.24 -2.68 26.20
CA ILE A 165 -11.64 -3.10 26.07
C ILE A 165 -11.90 -4.32 26.97
N GLY A 166 -12.47 -4.10 28.15
CA GLY A 166 -12.72 -5.16 29.15
C GLY A 166 -13.56 -6.36 28.67
N ASP A 167 -14.42 -6.20 27.66
CA ASP A 167 -15.21 -7.29 27.05
C ASP A 167 -14.77 -7.62 25.61
N TYR A 168 -13.50 -7.37 25.26
CA TYR A 168 -13.01 -7.53 23.88
C TYR A 168 -13.29 -8.92 23.29
N VAL A 169 -13.00 -9.97 24.06
CA VAL A 169 -13.14 -11.37 23.64
C VAL A 169 -14.61 -11.74 23.37
N LYS A 170 -15.54 -11.29 24.23
CA LYS A 170 -16.97 -11.51 24.02
C LYS A 170 -17.46 -10.79 22.77
N LYS A 171 -17.11 -9.52 22.61
CA LYS A 171 -17.47 -8.72 21.44
C LYS A 171 -16.91 -9.32 20.14
N ALA A 172 -15.69 -9.85 20.16
CA ALA A 172 -15.12 -10.56 19.01
C ALA A 172 -15.89 -11.86 18.69
N SER A 173 -16.29 -12.62 19.72
CA SER A 173 -17.09 -13.84 19.55
C SER A 173 -18.45 -13.57 18.92
N GLU A 174 -19.12 -12.50 19.32
CA GLU A 174 -20.42 -12.08 18.77
C GLU A 174 -20.33 -11.69 17.30
N VAL A 175 -19.28 -10.95 16.93
CA VAL A 175 -19.00 -10.59 15.54
C VAL A 175 -18.86 -11.84 14.67
N TYR A 176 -18.10 -12.84 15.14
CA TYR A 176 -17.93 -14.08 14.40
C TYR A 176 -19.22 -14.92 14.34
N LYS A 177 -19.99 -14.96 15.44
CA LYS A 177 -21.29 -15.64 15.49
C LYS A 177 -22.26 -15.07 14.46
N LYS A 178 -22.35 -13.74 14.36
CA LYS A 178 -23.19 -13.05 13.37
C LYS A 178 -22.73 -13.38 11.95
N TYR A 179 -21.43 -13.30 11.68
CA TYR A 179 -20.86 -13.66 10.38
C TYR A 179 -21.22 -15.09 9.95
N LEU A 180 -21.11 -16.07 10.86
CA LEU A 180 -21.49 -17.45 10.57
C LEU A 180 -22.99 -17.60 10.29
N ALA A 181 -23.84 -16.89 11.03
CA ALA A 181 -25.29 -16.90 10.80
C ALA A 181 -25.64 -16.34 9.40
N ASP A 182 -25.03 -15.22 9.01
CA ASP A 182 -25.25 -14.60 7.69
C ASP A 182 -24.74 -15.51 6.57
N LYS A 183 -23.57 -16.12 6.75
CA LYS A 183 -23.01 -17.08 5.78
C LYS A 183 -23.87 -18.33 5.60
N ARG A 184 -24.50 -18.83 6.69
CA ARG A 184 -25.46 -19.95 6.62
C ARG A 184 -26.70 -19.57 5.82
N LYS A 185 -27.29 -18.39 6.08
CA LYS A 185 -28.44 -17.88 5.33
C LYS A 185 -28.15 -17.66 3.83
N ALA A 186 -26.94 -17.23 3.50
CA ALA A 186 -26.52 -17.03 2.11
C ALA A 186 -26.44 -18.37 1.34
N ARG A 187 -25.94 -19.44 1.99
CA ARG A 187 -25.89 -20.78 1.38
C ARG A 187 -27.28 -21.33 1.11
N THR A 188 -28.18 -21.26 2.09
CA THR A 188 -29.56 -21.76 1.93
C THR A 188 -30.36 -21.04 0.85
N LYS A 189 -30.02 -19.79 0.52
CA LYS A 189 -30.64 -19.04 -0.59
C LYS A 189 -30.08 -19.38 -1.97
N THR A 190 -28.91 -20.00 -2.04
CA THR A 190 -28.27 -20.37 -3.33
C THR A 190 -28.73 -21.76 -3.79
N GLU A 191 -29.31 -22.55 -2.87
CA GLU A 191 -29.78 -23.92 -3.10
C GLU A 191 -31.29 -24.01 -3.38
N THR A 192 -32.01 -22.87 -3.36
CA THR A 192 -33.43 -22.70 -3.74
C THR A 192 -33.54 -21.86 -5.00
#